data_AF-A0A2T2ZX37-F1
#
_entry.id   AF-A0A2T2ZX37-F1
#
_cell.length_a   1.000
_cell.length_b   1.000
_cell.length_c   1.000
_cell.angle_alpha   90.00
_cell.angle_beta   90.00
_cell.angle_gamma   90.00
#
_symmetry.space_group_name_H-M   'P 1'
#
loop_
_entity.id
_entity.type
_entity.pdbx_description
1 polymer ?
#
loop_
_entity_poly.entity_id
_entity_poly.type
_entity_poly.pdbx_seq_one_letter_code
_entity_poly.pdbx_strand_id
1 'polypeptide(L)'
;MRAPSQGCRPEVARARKFPIGKRKLTTTTTTTPNIVKPHLAPPLSLARSSRQAAPDDASSLRSLSEQTAAPDCSSPPAEGYPTPPEPLVPSPTTMQKLLKRTAQAEKQAARRIKKRNDLVKNDDQRTQFRGRMSGVVEANMYLKDARRRRHEDWSMGAIAPQRDTPIQEVKGADAFWGSLSMTRSRTAMPEKQMDLACKWAGGWKFLCLKPGDRVTIIEGPDKGKIGTISTMPDDSPHVQLEGDHLMHNTTISTVFAKSSGGSRMQLTPMVAPIQAVRLVHPLRDPATGRVRDVIINELAPTGIIRDKPTGRVTWNRVVPGLNVEIPWPRAFENAERAELERTYPDHACDTLRIDAEQATYVPTLLSPPMPAGILDELRNKYSKFRTRHDPEYIAKKEAEEAEKVALRKGHMLTMRTPIQELNAKIREEKKKRPLPELTPRMLARIGQVMARNAYRAPAVKGVTPELVEGAKRVQQSMLEAGQVPSTMTATGAAGAAGAKKVDLSARARVPEIRAPPPS
;
A
#
# COMPACT_ATOMS: atom_id res chain seq x y z
N MET A 1 84.34 -15.79 25.66
CA MET A 1 83.67 -16.38 26.83
C MET A 1 82.32 -16.95 26.38
N ARG A 2 82.12 -18.23 26.68
CA ARG A 2 80.94 -19.13 26.49
C ARG A 2 80.40 -19.36 25.07
N ALA A 3 80.57 -20.62 24.68
CA ALA A 3 80.10 -21.32 23.49
C ALA A 3 78.77 -22.10 23.83
N PRO A 4 78.20 -22.95 22.95
CA PRO A 4 76.75 -23.03 22.69
C PRO A 4 76.09 -24.36 23.11
N SER A 5 74.76 -24.45 23.00
CA SER A 5 74.02 -25.71 23.09
C SER A 5 72.84 -25.75 22.10
N GLN A 6 72.93 -26.68 21.14
CA GLN A 6 71.93 -27.68 20.67
C GLN A 6 70.44 -27.29 20.82
N GLY A 7 69.57 -27.29 19.82
CA GLY A 7 69.37 -28.28 18.76
C GLY A 7 68.07 -29.05 19.03
N CYS A 8 66.99 -28.80 18.28
CA CYS A 8 65.90 -29.77 18.05
C CYS A 8 64.92 -29.31 16.95
N ARG A 9 64.44 -30.29 16.19
CA ARG A 9 63.76 -30.23 14.88
C ARG A 9 62.28 -29.81 14.94
N PRO A 10 61.68 -29.37 13.79
CA PRO A 10 60.26 -29.10 13.68
C PRO A 10 59.43 -30.38 13.49
N GLU A 11 58.33 -30.49 14.24
CA GLU A 11 57.35 -31.56 14.14
C GLU A 11 56.31 -31.24 13.05
N VAL A 12 56.18 -32.15 12.09
CA VAL A 12 55.28 -32.08 10.94
C VAL A 12 53.87 -32.49 11.38
N ALA A 13 52.96 -31.52 11.52
CA ALA A 13 51.55 -31.79 11.75
C ALA A 13 50.89 -32.35 10.47
N ARG A 14 50.59 -33.66 10.50
CA ARG A 14 49.89 -34.40 9.46
C ARG A 14 48.45 -33.91 9.29
N ALA A 15 48.12 -33.50 8.07
CA ALA A 15 46.76 -33.30 7.59
C ALA A 15 45.93 -34.59 7.70
N ARG A 16 44.86 -34.56 8.49
CA ARG A 16 43.83 -35.61 8.50
C ARG A 16 42.85 -35.38 7.35
N LYS A 17 42.92 -36.24 6.34
CA LYS A 17 41.91 -36.37 5.27
C LYS A 17 40.59 -36.87 5.89
N PHE A 18 39.52 -36.09 5.77
CA PHE A 18 38.15 -36.55 6.01
C PHE A 18 37.64 -37.29 4.77
N PRO A 19 37.19 -38.56 4.89
CA PRO A 19 36.51 -39.24 3.78
C PRO A 19 35.06 -38.77 3.67
N ILE A 20 34.71 -38.18 2.52
CA ILE A 20 33.34 -37.92 2.10
C ILE A 20 32.70 -39.27 1.73
N GLY A 21 32.06 -39.90 2.71
CA GLY A 21 31.25 -41.09 2.53
C GLY A 21 29.88 -40.73 1.97
N LYS A 22 29.61 -41.11 0.72
CA LYS A 22 28.27 -41.09 0.10
C LYS A 22 27.34 -42.00 0.89
N ARG A 23 26.40 -41.45 1.66
CA ARG A 23 25.29 -42.21 2.26
C ARG A 23 24.11 -42.26 1.29
N LYS A 24 23.79 -43.46 0.83
CA LYS A 24 22.53 -43.81 0.17
C LYS A 24 21.39 -43.66 1.18
N LEU A 25 20.35 -42.91 0.81
CA LEU A 25 19.08 -42.84 1.53
C LEU A 25 18.32 -44.15 1.28
N THR A 26 18.30 -45.05 2.27
CA THR A 26 17.35 -46.17 2.31
C THR A 26 16.15 -45.74 3.12
N THR A 27 14.99 -45.68 2.46
CA THR A 27 13.67 -45.47 3.06
C THR A 27 13.30 -46.69 3.89
N THR A 28 13.27 -46.56 5.21
CA THR A 28 12.64 -47.53 6.11
C THR A 28 11.25 -47.02 6.50
N THR A 29 10.25 -47.77 6.10
CA THR A 29 8.84 -47.62 6.42
C THR A 29 8.64 -47.91 7.91
N THR A 30 8.30 -46.90 8.70
CA THR A 30 7.92 -47.08 10.12
C THR A 30 6.41 -47.18 10.23
N THR A 31 5.96 -48.40 10.53
CA THR A 31 4.60 -48.79 10.91
C THR A 31 4.14 -48.02 12.15
N THR A 32 3.07 -47.23 12.00
CA THR A 32 2.34 -46.60 13.09
C THR A 32 1.35 -47.58 13.73
N PRO A 33 1.33 -47.77 15.06
CA PRO A 33 0.27 -48.52 15.71
C PRO A 33 -1.02 -47.69 15.86
N ASN A 34 -2.14 -48.36 15.61
CA ASN A 34 -3.51 -47.91 15.82
C ASN A 34 -3.71 -47.39 17.25
N ILE A 35 -4.08 -46.11 17.38
CA ILE A 35 -4.63 -45.55 18.62
C ILE A 35 -6.12 -45.35 18.41
N VAL A 36 -6.88 -46.12 19.21
CA VAL A 36 -8.33 -46.10 19.34
C VAL A 36 -8.80 -44.73 19.85
N LYS A 37 -9.72 -44.11 19.11
CA LYS A 37 -10.43 -42.90 19.53
C LYS A 37 -11.55 -43.26 20.53
N PRO A 38 -11.62 -42.66 21.72
CA PRO A 38 -12.86 -42.66 22.50
C PRO A 38 -13.82 -41.58 21.98
N HIS A 39 -15.07 -41.98 21.78
CA HIS A 39 -16.22 -41.10 21.57
C HIS A 39 -16.44 -40.22 22.82
N LEU A 40 -16.37 -38.90 22.67
CA LEU A 40 -16.99 -37.96 23.61
C LEU A 40 -18.14 -37.24 22.93
N ALA A 41 -19.33 -37.40 23.51
CA ALA A 41 -20.55 -36.70 23.15
C ALA A 41 -20.48 -35.20 23.53
N PRO A 42 -21.13 -34.30 22.77
CA PRO A 42 -21.26 -32.90 23.15
C PRO A 42 -22.42 -32.70 24.14
N PRO A 43 -22.26 -31.89 25.21
CA PRO A 43 -23.39 -31.48 26.01
C PRO A 43 -24.13 -30.29 25.37
N LEU A 44 -25.38 -30.59 25.02
CA LEU A 44 -26.61 -29.84 25.30
C LEU A 44 -26.56 -28.30 25.25
N SER A 45 -27.30 -27.80 24.26
CA SER A 45 -27.89 -26.47 24.15
C SER A 45 -28.69 -26.06 25.39
N LEU A 46 -28.36 -24.91 25.97
CA LEU A 46 -29.23 -24.20 26.91
C LEU A 46 -29.79 -22.92 26.29
N ALA A 47 -31.08 -23.02 25.99
CA ALA A 47 -32.16 -22.05 26.12
C ALA A 47 -31.86 -20.54 26.10
N ARG A 48 -32.46 -19.90 25.09
CA ARG A 48 -33.00 -18.52 25.09
C ARG A 48 -33.96 -18.28 26.25
N SER A 49 -33.88 -17.11 26.88
CA SER A 49 -34.99 -16.40 27.56
C SER A 49 -34.57 -14.94 27.76
N SER A 50 -35.15 -14.02 26.98
CA SER A 50 -36.05 -12.91 27.40
C SER A 50 -35.29 -11.65 27.89
N ARG A 51 -35.18 -10.59 27.07
CA ARG A 51 -36.07 -9.42 26.96
C ARG A 51 -36.28 -8.65 28.27
N GLN A 52 -35.67 -7.46 28.35
CA GLN A 52 -36.29 -6.25 28.89
C GLN A 52 -35.74 -5.01 28.15
N ALA A 53 -36.66 -4.23 27.59
CA ALA A 53 -36.51 -2.87 27.06
C ALA A 53 -36.50 -1.86 28.24
N ALA A 54 -36.15 -0.57 28.21
CA ALA A 54 -35.82 0.50 27.24
C ALA A 54 -35.06 1.59 28.07
N PRO A 55 -34.97 2.90 27.73
CA PRO A 55 -35.01 3.62 26.44
C PRO A 55 -33.82 4.60 26.24
N ASP A 56 -33.77 5.16 25.02
CA ASP A 56 -33.36 6.52 24.61
C ASP A 56 -32.15 7.21 25.27
N ASP A 57 -31.08 7.42 24.47
CA ASP A 57 -30.60 8.78 24.28
C ASP A 57 -29.75 8.98 23.01
N ALA A 58 -29.98 10.14 22.42
CA ALA A 58 -29.66 10.52 21.08
C ALA A 58 -28.22 11.03 20.90
N SER A 59 -27.86 11.25 19.63
CA SER A 59 -26.79 12.10 19.10
C SER A 59 -25.38 11.49 18.97
N SER A 60 -25.02 11.07 17.75
CA SER A 60 -24.02 11.80 16.94
C SER A 60 -23.62 11.04 15.67
N LEU A 61 -24.00 11.62 14.54
CA LEU A 61 -23.20 11.77 13.31
C LEU A 61 -22.65 10.49 12.64
N ARG A 62 -23.53 9.80 11.89
CA ARG A 62 -23.12 9.06 10.69
C ARG A 62 -23.18 9.98 9.47
N SER A 63 -22.01 10.26 8.91
CA SER A 63 -21.82 10.88 7.60
C SER A 63 -22.40 9.99 6.51
N LEU A 64 -23.56 10.39 6.00
CA LEU A 64 -24.11 9.93 4.71
C LEU A 64 -23.28 10.59 3.61
N SER A 65 -22.41 9.83 2.95
CA SER A 65 -21.88 10.22 1.65
C SER A 65 -22.88 9.78 0.58
N GLU A 66 -23.46 10.78 -0.07
CA GLU A 66 -24.44 10.72 -1.15
C GLU A 66 -24.05 9.72 -2.24
N GLN A 67 -24.89 8.71 -2.41
CA GLN A 67 -25.07 8.04 -3.70
C GLN A 67 -25.98 8.94 -4.54
N THR A 68 -25.40 9.81 -5.36
CA THR A 68 -26.13 10.45 -6.45
C THR A 68 -26.42 9.39 -7.51
N ALA A 69 -27.63 8.85 -7.45
CA ALA A 69 -28.24 8.11 -8.55
C ALA A 69 -28.38 9.09 -9.74
N ALA A 70 -27.68 8.79 -10.83
CA ALA A 70 -27.85 9.50 -12.09
C ALA A 70 -29.26 9.18 -12.64
N PRO A 71 -30.02 10.18 -13.13
CA PRO A 71 -31.28 9.91 -13.81
C PRO A 71 -31.02 9.29 -15.18
N ASP A 72 -31.59 8.10 -15.41
CA ASP A 72 -31.69 7.45 -16.72
C ASP A 72 -32.40 8.36 -17.72
N CYS A 73 -31.62 9.07 -18.53
CA CYS A 73 -32.09 9.84 -19.67
C CYS A 73 -32.16 8.91 -20.89
N SER A 74 -33.22 8.11 -20.96
CA SER A 74 -33.62 7.36 -22.15
C SER A 74 -34.12 8.33 -23.22
N SER A 75 -33.19 8.87 -24.00
CA SER A 75 -33.50 9.65 -25.19
C SER A 75 -33.98 8.69 -26.31
N PRO A 76 -35.04 9.02 -27.06
CA PRO A 76 -35.44 8.22 -28.22
C PRO A 76 -34.32 8.22 -29.27
N PRO A 77 -34.16 7.12 -30.04
CA PRO A 77 -33.13 7.01 -31.06
C PRO A 77 -33.37 8.09 -32.12
N ALA A 78 -32.46 9.07 -32.19
CA ALA A 78 -32.45 10.05 -33.26
C ALA A 78 -32.22 9.32 -34.59
N GLU A 79 -33.29 9.18 -35.37
CA GLU A 79 -33.23 8.73 -36.74
C GLU A 79 -32.37 9.71 -37.57
N GLY A 80 -31.36 9.18 -38.26
CA GLY A 80 -31.05 9.66 -39.60
C GLY A 80 -29.98 10.73 -39.80
N TYR A 81 -29.05 10.97 -38.87
CA TYR A 81 -27.83 11.73 -39.22
C TYR A 81 -26.69 10.77 -39.57
N PRO A 82 -26.12 10.82 -40.80
CA PRO A 82 -24.91 10.09 -41.12
C PRO A 82 -23.80 10.64 -40.24
N THR A 83 -23.36 9.86 -39.25
CA THR A 83 -22.19 10.17 -38.45
C THR A 83 -21.02 10.45 -39.40
N PRO A 84 -20.32 11.59 -39.26
CA PRO A 84 -19.14 11.86 -40.07
C PRO A 84 -18.17 10.69 -39.88
N PRO A 85 -17.50 10.22 -40.95
CA PRO A 85 -16.61 9.08 -40.87
C PRO A 85 -15.55 9.39 -39.82
N GLU A 86 -15.64 8.67 -38.70
CA GLU A 86 -14.71 8.75 -37.59
C GLU A 86 -13.28 8.69 -38.17
N PRO A 87 -12.40 9.67 -37.86
CA PRO A 87 -11.06 9.67 -38.41
C PRO A 87 -10.41 8.34 -38.04
N LEU A 88 -10.01 7.59 -39.06
CA LEU A 88 -9.33 6.29 -38.93
C LEU A 88 -8.17 6.45 -37.95
N VAL A 89 -8.38 6.06 -36.69
CA VAL A 89 -7.33 6.06 -35.69
C VAL A 89 -6.22 5.18 -36.25
N PRO A 90 -5.00 5.71 -36.43
CA PRO A 90 -3.92 4.91 -37.00
C PRO A 90 -3.77 3.68 -36.11
N SER A 91 -3.81 2.50 -36.74
CA SER A 91 -3.60 1.24 -36.03
C SER A 91 -2.34 1.38 -35.18
N PRO A 92 -2.37 1.01 -33.88
CA PRO A 92 -1.23 1.22 -33.01
C PRO A 92 0.01 0.60 -33.65
N THR A 93 1.09 1.36 -33.71
CA THR A 93 2.34 0.90 -34.31
C THR A 93 2.74 -0.42 -33.67
N THR A 94 3.35 -1.31 -34.44
CA THR A 94 3.92 -2.60 -33.99
C THR A 94 4.63 -2.49 -32.65
N MET A 95 5.44 -1.44 -32.48
CA MET A 95 6.19 -1.20 -31.26
C MET A 95 5.25 -0.95 -30.06
N GLN A 96 4.16 -0.20 -30.22
CA GLN A 96 3.16 -0.04 -29.17
C GLN A 96 2.51 -1.37 -28.80
N LYS A 97 2.34 -2.31 -29.74
CA LYS A 97 1.79 -3.64 -29.45
C LYS A 97 2.77 -4.52 -28.66
N LEU A 98 4.07 -4.44 -28.95
CA LEU A 98 5.10 -5.10 -28.16
C LEU A 98 5.15 -4.56 -26.73
N LEU A 99 5.13 -3.23 -26.58
CA LEU A 99 5.05 -2.59 -25.26
C LEU A 99 3.77 -3.01 -24.50
N LYS A 100 2.60 -3.02 -25.16
CA LYS A 100 1.36 -3.51 -24.56
C LYS A 100 1.47 -4.97 -24.08
N ARG A 101 2.14 -5.83 -24.84
CA ARG A 101 2.39 -7.23 -24.44
C ARG A 101 3.26 -7.31 -23.17
N THR A 102 4.34 -6.53 -23.11
CA THR A 102 5.22 -6.47 -21.93
C THR A 102 4.46 -5.96 -20.70
N ALA A 103 3.75 -4.83 -20.82
CA ALA A 103 2.94 -4.27 -19.76
C ALA A 103 1.83 -5.22 -19.27
N GLN A 104 1.21 -5.98 -20.19
CA GLN A 104 0.22 -7.00 -19.83
C GLN A 104 0.86 -8.14 -19.03
N ALA A 105 2.05 -8.60 -19.43
CA ALA A 105 2.78 -9.62 -18.71
C ALA A 105 3.21 -9.14 -17.31
N GLU A 106 3.65 -7.90 -17.18
CA GLU A 106 4.02 -7.26 -15.90
C GLU A 106 2.81 -7.17 -14.97
N LYS A 107 1.68 -6.70 -15.49
CA LYS A 107 0.42 -6.64 -14.74
C LYS A 107 -0.03 -8.02 -14.26
N GLN A 108 0.11 -9.06 -15.09
CA GLN A 108 -0.20 -10.44 -14.68
C GLN A 108 0.74 -10.95 -13.59
N ALA A 109 2.05 -10.69 -13.70
CA ALA A 109 3.03 -11.05 -12.68
C ALA A 109 2.77 -10.32 -11.37
N ALA A 110 2.57 -9.00 -11.42
CA ALA A 110 2.23 -8.17 -10.26
C ALA A 110 0.93 -8.62 -9.57
N ARG A 111 -0.11 -9.01 -10.34
CA ARG A 111 -1.34 -9.58 -9.79
C ARG A 111 -1.10 -10.89 -9.04
N ARG A 112 -0.27 -11.79 -9.58
CA ARG A 112 0.07 -13.07 -8.94
C ARG A 112 0.90 -12.85 -7.67
N ILE A 113 1.88 -11.96 -7.71
CA ILE A 113 2.70 -11.58 -6.55
C ILE A 113 1.82 -10.96 -5.48
N LYS A 114 0.94 -10.01 -5.82
CA LYS A 114 -0.01 -9.42 -4.89
C LYS A 114 -0.88 -10.49 -4.21
N LYS A 115 -1.49 -11.40 -4.99
CA LYS A 115 -2.30 -12.49 -4.42
C LYS A 115 -1.50 -13.38 -3.46
N ARG A 116 -0.25 -13.71 -3.78
CA ARG A 116 0.64 -14.50 -2.90
C ARG A 116 0.97 -13.72 -1.62
N ASN A 117 1.33 -12.44 -1.75
CA ASN A 117 1.66 -11.58 -0.61
C ASN A 117 0.44 -11.38 0.30
N ASP A 118 -0.76 -11.26 -0.27
CA ASP A 118 -2.00 -11.15 0.51
C ASP A 118 -2.28 -12.43 1.32
N LEU A 119 -2.01 -13.62 0.76
CA LEU A 119 -2.10 -14.89 1.49
C LEU A 119 -1.10 -14.96 2.65
N VAL A 120 0.18 -14.67 2.38
CA VAL A 120 1.24 -14.65 3.42
C VAL A 120 0.89 -13.65 4.52
N LYS A 121 0.48 -12.44 4.16
CA LYS A 121 0.05 -11.41 5.14
C LYS A 121 -1.13 -11.88 5.99
N ASN A 122 -2.12 -12.56 5.42
CA ASN A 122 -3.27 -13.07 6.17
C ASN A 122 -2.85 -14.19 7.14
N ASP A 123 -1.96 -15.08 6.71
CA ASP A 123 -1.41 -16.13 7.57
C ASP A 123 -0.59 -15.54 8.73
N ASP A 124 0.27 -14.56 8.44
CA ASP A 124 1.06 -13.83 9.45
C ASP A 124 0.16 -13.07 10.42
N GLN A 125 -0.90 -12.41 9.94
CA GLN A 125 -1.86 -11.74 10.81
C GLN A 125 -2.58 -12.74 11.72
N ARG A 126 -2.90 -13.93 11.22
CA ARG A 126 -3.56 -14.99 12.00
C ARG A 126 -2.62 -15.54 13.08
N THR A 127 -1.34 -15.77 12.77
CA THR A 127 -0.36 -16.25 13.75
C THR A 127 -0.09 -15.18 14.81
N GLN A 128 0.11 -13.92 14.41
CA GLN A 128 0.27 -12.79 15.34
C GLN A 128 -0.96 -12.58 16.22
N PHE A 129 -2.17 -12.69 15.66
CA PHE A 129 -3.41 -12.59 16.43
C PHE A 129 -3.51 -13.70 17.47
N ARG A 130 -3.20 -14.94 17.11
CA ARG A 130 -3.16 -16.07 18.07
C ARG A 130 -2.14 -15.82 19.18
N GLY A 131 -0.94 -15.34 18.84
CA GLY A 131 0.09 -14.99 19.83
C GLY A 131 -0.39 -13.92 20.82
N ARG A 132 -1.02 -12.84 20.31
CA ARG A 132 -1.62 -11.78 21.14
C ARG A 132 -2.73 -12.30 22.04
N MET A 133 -3.65 -13.10 21.49
CA MET A 133 -4.77 -13.66 22.25
C MET A 133 -4.30 -14.56 23.39
N SER A 134 -3.20 -15.30 23.21
CA SER A 134 -2.58 -16.08 24.29
C SER A 134 -2.22 -15.20 25.49
N GLY A 135 -1.55 -14.06 25.27
CA GLY A 135 -1.20 -13.11 26.33
C GLY A 135 -2.41 -12.46 27.02
N VAL A 136 -3.50 -12.19 26.28
CA VAL A 136 -4.76 -11.68 26.84
C VAL A 136 -5.44 -12.72 27.71
N VAL A 137 -5.49 -13.98 27.27
CA VAL A 137 -6.05 -15.09 28.05
C VAL A 137 -5.26 -15.28 29.34
N GLU A 138 -3.93 -15.28 29.26
CA GLU A 138 -3.04 -15.38 30.43
C GLU A 138 -3.29 -14.23 31.43
N ALA A 139 -3.37 -12.99 30.97
CA ALA A 139 -3.66 -11.84 31.82
C ALA A 139 -5.03 -11.95 32.50
N ASN A 140 -6.06 -12.38 31.79
CA ASN A 140 -7.39 -12.59 32.35
C ASN A 140 -7.43 -13.73 33.38
N MET A 141 -6.65 -14.79 33.17
CA MET A 141 -6.49 -15.86 34.15
C MET A 141 -5.85 -15.33 35.44
N TYR A 142 -4.77 -14.56 35.35
CA TYR A 142 -4.15 -13.95 36.55
C TYR A 142 -5.10 -13.01 37.29
N LEU A 143 -5.93 -12.23 36.58
CA LEU A 143 -6.91 -11.36 37.23
C LEU A 143 -7.99 -12.14 37.98
N LYS A 144 -8.50 -13.23 37.40
CA LYS A 144 -9.48 -14.10 38.05
C LYS A 144 -8.88 -14.79 39.27
N ASP A 145 -7.69 -15.33 39.11
CA ASP A 145 -6.94 -15.95 40.19
C ASP A 145 -6.66 -14.95 41.33
N ALA A 146 -6.22 -13.73 41.02
CA ALA A 146 -5.99 -12.69 42.03
C ALA A 146 -7.26 -12.29 42.80
N ARG A 147 -8.45 -12.39 42.20
CA ARG A 147 -9.72 -12.18 42.90
C ARG A 147 -10.03 -13.34 43.86
N ARG A 148 -9.88 -14.58 43.37
CA ARG A 148 -10.09 -15.79 44.20
C ARG A 148 -9.16 -15.76 45.41
N ARG A 149 -7.89 -15.45 45.20
CA ARG A 149 -6.85 -15.44 46.24
C ARG A 149 -7.09 -14.36 47.28
N ARG A 150 -7.50 -13.15 46.88
CA ARG A 150 -7.90 -12.11 47.83
C ARG A 150 -9.03 -12.55 48.75
N HIS A 151 -10.00 -13.31 48.22
CA HIS A 151 -11.09 -13.84 49.02
C HIS A 151 -10.63 -14.95 49.97
N GLU A 152 -9.78 -15.87 49.50
CA GLU A 152 -9.15 -16.92 50.31
C GLU A 152 -8.31 -16.33 51.46
N ASP A 153 -7.48 -15.33 51.18
CA ASP A 153 -6.63 -14.70 52.19
C ASP A 153 -7.48 -13.99 53.25
N TRP A 154 -8.59 -13.37 52.83
CA TRP A 154 -9.55 -12.75 53.74
C TRP A 154 -10.28 -13.78 54.62
N SER A 155 -10.72 -14.90 54.05
CA SER A 155 -11.50 -15.91 54.79
C SER A 155 -10.64 -16.76 55.73
N MET A 156 -9.39 -17.04 55.33
CA MET A 156 -8.47 -17.88 56.09
C MET A 156 -7.61 -17.10 57.10
N GLY A 157 -7.38 -15.81 56.88
CA GLY A 157 -6.60 -14.97 57.81
C GLY A 157 -5.19 -15.53 58.03
N ALA A 158 -4.89 -15.96 59.26
CA ALA A 158 -3.58 -16.49 59.65
C ALA A 158 -3.23 -17.86 59.02
N ILE A 159 -4.23 -18.64 58.59
CA ILE A 159 -4.03 -19.95 57.94
C ILE A 159 -4.01 -19.87 56.41
N ALA A 160 -3.78 -18.68 55.84
CA ALA A 160 -3.67 -18.52 54.39
C ALA A 160 -2.50 -19.34 53.81
N PRO A 161 -2.67 -20.00 52.65
CA PRO A 161 -1.66 -20.86 52.08
C PRO A 161 -0.44 -20.08 51.60
N GLN A 162 0.77 -20.61 51.85
CA GLN A 162 2.02 -20.06 51.33
C GLN A 162 2.17 -20.40 49.84
N ARG A 163 1.89 -19.42 48.97
CA ARG A 163 1.89 -19.61 47.50
C ARG A 163 3.23 -19.39 46.83
N ASP A 164 4.21 -18.85 47.56
CA ASP A 164 5.57 -18.58 47.07
C ASP A 164 6.40 -19.86 46.91
N THR A 165 5.93 -20.98 47.46
CA THR A 165 6.60 -22.26 47.31
C THR A 165 6.33 -22.83 45.92
N PRO A 166 7.37 -23.20 45.15
CA PRO A 166 7.17 -23.80 43.84
C PRO A 166 6.57 -25.19 44.01
N ILE A 167 5.26 -25.32 43.82
CA ILE A 167 4.60 -26.62 43.75
C ILE A 167 5.08 -27.31 42.47
N GLN A 168 6.06 -28.21 42.61
CA GLN A 168 6.69 -28.95 41.51
C GLN A 168 5.73 -29.90 40.77
N GLU A 169 4.51 -30.08 41.28
CA GLU A 169 3.64 -31.20 40.90
C GLU A 169 2.81 -30.94 39.63
N VAL A 170 2.57 -29.68 39.24
CA VAL A 170 1.84 -29.39 38.01
C VAL A 170 2.79 -29.41 36.82
N LYS A 171 3.09 -30.61 36.31
CA LYS A 171 3.77 -30.82 35.03
C LYS A 171 3.11 -29.96 33.94
N GLY A 172 3.78 -28.90 33.51
CA GLY A 172 3.36 -28.00 32.42
C GLY A 172 2.91 -26.61 32.84
N ALA A 173 2.78 -26.32 34.14
CA ALA A 173 2.57 -24.94 34.60
C ALA A 173 3.94 -24.27 34.84
N ASP A 174 4.51 -23.69 33.78
CA ASP A 174 5.77 -22.91 33.85
C ASP A 174 5.61 -21.55 34.56
N ALA A 175 4.48 -21.30 35.22
CA ALA A 175 4.18 -20.04 35.88
C ALA A 175 4.53 -20.11 37.38
N PHE A 176 5.65 -19.48 37.75
CA PHE A 176 5.99 -19.24 39.15
C PHE A 176 5.03 -18.20 39.74
N TRP A 177 4.83 -18.25 41.06
CA TRP A 177 4.01 -17.25 41.73
C TRP A 177 4.55 -15.83 41.50
N GLY A 178 3.64 -14.87 41.28
CA GLY A 178 3.99 -13.45 41.13
C GLY A 178 4.88 -13.12 39.93
N SER A 179 5.04 -14.06 38.99
CA SER A 179 5.93 -13.91 37.85
C SER A 179 5.15 -13.67 36.55
N LEU A 180 5.77 -12.95 35.62
CA LEU A 180 5.22 -12.68 34.30
C LEU A 180 5.85 -13.59 33.25
N SER A 181 5.05 -14.12 32.33
CA SER A 181 5.60 -14.76 31.13
C SER A 181 6.31 -13.74 30.25
N MET A 182 7.46 -14.13 29.70
CA MET A 182 8.20 -13.33 28.72
C MET A 182 7.34 -12.95 27.50
N THR A 183 6.39 -13.80 27.11
CA THR A 183 5.50 -13.56 25.97
C THR A 183 4.52 -12.41 26.23
N ARG A 184 4.11 -12.21 27.49
CA ARG A 184 3.18 -11.14 27.88
C ARG A 184 3.79 -9.76 27.66
N SER A 185 5.08 -9.63 27.95
CA SER A 185 5.81 -8.36 27.87
C SER A 185 6.23 -7.97 26.45
N ARG A 186 6.25 -8.92 25.49
CA ARG A 186 6.79 -8.70 24.13
C ARG A 186 5.79 -9.07 23.02
N THR A 187 4.54 -8.64 23.18
CA THR A 187 3.54 -8.88 22.14
C THR A 187 3.75 -7.93 20.95
N ALA A 188 3.88 -8.51 19.76
CA ALA A 188 3.92 -7.76 18.51
C ALA A 188 2.57 -7.07 18.27
N MET A 189 2.60 -5.78 17.97
CA MET A 189 1.42 -4.99 17.65
C MET A 189 1.31 -4.74 16.14
N PRO A 190 0.11 -4.63 15.57
CA PRO A 190 -0.08 -4.22 14.19
C PRO A 190 0.33 -2.76 14.03
N GLU A 191 0.88 -2.40 12.86
CA GLU A 191 1.44 -1.07 12.55
C GLU A 191 0.50 0.09 12.94
N LYS A 192 -0.81 -0.05 12.71
CA LYS A 192 -1.81 0.96 13.11
C LYS A 192 -1.86 1.21 14.62
N GLN A 193 -1.74 0.15 15.43
CA GLN A 193 -1.72 0.27 16.89
C GLN A 193 -0.38 0.82 17.37
N MET A 194 0.71 0.50 16.67
CA MET A 194 2.04 1.04 16.97
C MET A 194 2.08 2.55 16.76
N ASP A 195 1.50 3.03 15.65
CA ASP A 195 1.42 4.46 15.37
C ASP A 195 0.54 5.20 16.38
N LEU A 196 -0.58 4.61 16.82
CA LEU A 196 -1.40 5.16 17.89
C LEU A 196 -0.66 5.21 19.24
N ALA A 197 0.09 4.16 19.59
CA ALA A 197 0.86 4.11 20.83
C ALA A 197 1.99 5.16 20.84
N CYS A 198 2.61 5.39 19.68
CA CYS A 198 3.71 6.35 19.51
C CYS A 198 3.23 7.76 19.11
N LYS A 199 1.93 8.01 19.01
CA LYS A 199 1.37 9.27 18.50
C LYS A 199 1.86 10.49 19.28
N TRP A 200 1.94 10.38 20.60
CA TRP A 200 2.40 11.49 21.45
C TRP A 200 3.88 11.81 21.25
N ALA A 201 4.67 10.87 20.73
CA ALA A 201 6.12 10.99 20.54
C ALA A 201 6.52 11.12 19.06
N GLY A 202 5.64 11.67 18.22
CA GLY A 202 5.92 11.94 16.80
C GLY A 202 5.52 10.84 15.81
N GLY A 203 4.97 9.72 16.31
CA GLY A 203 4.56 8.57 15.51
C GLY A 203 5.65 7.50 15.39
N TRP A 204 5.30 6.37 14.78
CA TRP A 204 6.19 5.19 14.75
C TRP A 204 7.45 5.39 13.89
N LYS A 205 7.32 6.07 12.74
CA LYS A 205 8.42 6.24 11.77
C LYS A 205 9.44 7.30 12.17
N PHE A 206 9.02 8.28 12.96
CA PHE A 206 9.84 9.43 13.39
C PHE A 206 9.78 9.55 14.91
N LEU A 207 10.07 8.44 15.59
CA LEU A 207 9.96 8.35 17.03
C LEU A 207 10.96 9.30 17.71
N CYS A 208 10.44 10.17 18.58
CA CYS A 208 11.20 11.21 19.27
C CYS A 208 11.81 10.75 20.61
N LEU A 209 11.79 9.45 20.89
CA LEU A 209 12.40 8.83 22.08
C LEU A 209 13.60 7.98 21.67
N LYS A 210 14.65 8.00 22.48
CA LYS A 210 15.88 7.22 22.26
C LYS A 210 16.40 6.62 23.57
N PRO A 211 17.20 5.54 23.50
CA PRO A 211 17.86 4.99 24.67
C PRO A 211 18.72 6.06 25.37
N GLY A 212 18.66 6.10 26.70
CA GLY A 212 19.28 7.12 27.55
C GLY A 212 18.37 8.29 27.93
N ASP A 213 17.16 8.40 27.36
CA ASP A 213 16.19 9.41 27.81
C ASP A 213 15.64 9.07 29.21
N ARG A 214 15.41 10.11 30.03
CA ARG A 214 14.73 10.01 31.33
C ARG A 214 13.22 10.08 31.12
N VAL A 215 12.49 9.13 31.67
CA VAL A 215 11.05 9.05 31.45
C VAL A 215 10.28 8.71 32.72
N THR A 216 9.05 9.22 32.82
CA THR A 216 8.11 8.93 33.91
C THR A 216 7.02 8.00 33.43
N ILE A 217 6.64 7.05 34.28
CA ILE A 217 5.50 6.16 34.04
C ILE A 217 4.21 6.85 34.48
N ILE A 218 3.22 6.93 33.59
CA ILE A 218 1.91 7.55 33.85
C ILE A 218 0.84 6.52 34.19
N GLU A 219 0.95 5.31 33.66
CA GLU A 219 -0.06 4.26 33.81
C GLU A 219 0.55 3.01 34.45
N GLY A 220 -0.27 2.27 35.20
CA GLY A 220 0.12 1.01 35.84
C GLY A 220 0.52 1.15 37.31
N PRO A 221 1.00 0.05 37.93
CA PRO A 221 1.34 0.00 39.36
C PRO A 221 2.48 0.94 39.74
N ASP A 222 3.44 1.14 38.83
CA ASP A 222 4.65 1.94 39.04
C ASP A 222 4.47 3.41 38.59
N LYS A 223 3.24 3.91 38.61
CA LYS A 223 2.92 5.29 38.23
C LYS A 223 3.71 6.31 39.07
N GLY A 224 4.26 7.32 38.42
CA GLY A 224 5.03 8.41 39.03
C GLY A 224 6.51 8.09 39.24
N LYS A 225 6.93 6.83 39.03
CA LYS A 225 8.34 6.47 39.09
C LYS A 225 9.07 6.91 37.81
N ILE A 226 10.31 7.33 37.98
CA ILE A 226 11.19 7.84 36.91
C ILE A 226 12.25 6.78 36.63
N GLY A 227 12.40 6.40 35.37
CA GLY A 227 13.43 5.47 34.90
C GLY A 227 14.16 6.01 33.68
N THR A 228 15.27 5.38 33.31
CA THR A 228 16.01 5.67 32.08
C THR A 228 15.70 4.59 31.04
N ILE A 229 15.53 4.97 29.77
CA ILE A 229 15.35 4.01 28.68
C ILE A 229 16.66 3.24 28.46
N SER A 230 16.66 1.94 28.71
CA SER A 230 17.82 1.07 28.48
C SER A 230 17.90 0.63 27.02
N THR A 231 16.85 -0.08 26.56
CA THR A 231 16.76 -0.56 25.19
C THR A 231 15.37 -0.33 24.64
N MET A 232 15.33 -0.07 23.33
CA MET A 232 14.09 0.14 22.58
C MET A 232 14.13 -0.75 21.35
N PRO A 233 13.33 -1.82 21.29
CA PRO A 233 13.23 -2.66 20.10
C PRO A 233 12.55 -1.90 18.95
N ASP A 234 13.17 -1.90 17.77
CA ASP A 234 12.63 -1.27 16.57
C ASP A 234 11.38 -1.95 16.01
N ASP A 235 11.01 -3.14 16.52
CA ASP A 235 9.87 -3.92 16.03
C ASP A 235 8.59 -3.73 16.86
N SER A 236 8.68 -3.16 18.06
CA SER A 236 7.55 -3.06 18.98
C SER A 236 7.55 -1.74 19.74
N PRO A 237 6.37 -1.12 19.99
CA PRO A 237 6.27 0.18 20.65
C PRO A 237 6.36 0.04 22.17
N HIS A 238 7.39 -0.66 22.62
CA HIS A 238 7.71 -0.95 24.01
C HIS A 238 9.09 -0.41 24.34
N VAL A 239 9.30 -0.05 25.58
CA VAL A 239 10.54 0.49 26.10
C VAL A 239 10.94 -0.32 27.33
N GLN A 240 12.21 -0.74 27.38
CA GLN A 240 12.78 -1.33 28.59
C GLN A 240 13.32 -0.22 29.48
N LEU A 241 12.80 -0.13 30.70
CA LEU A 241 13.20 0.87 31.67
C LEU A 241 14.19 0.29 32.67
N GLU A 242 15.27 1.01 32.89
CA GLU A 242 16.28 0.72 33.90
C GLU A 242 15.98 1.48 35.20
N GLY A 243 16.19 0.80 36.31
CA GLY A 243 16.01 1.31 37.66
C GLY A 243 15.68 0.18 38.64
N ASP A 244 16.30 0.20 39.82
CA ASP A 244 16.15 -0.87 40.84
C ASP A 244 14.68 -1.10 41.22
N HIS A 245 13.89 -0.03 41.23
CA HIS A 245 12.47 -0.04 41.57
C HIS A 245 11.54 -0.42 40.40
N LEU A 246 12.09 -0.71 39.22
CA LEU A 246 11.39 -1.09 37.98
C LEU A 246 11.75 -2.51 37.53
N MET A 247 12.14 -3.40 38.45
CA MET A 247 12.44 -4.79 38.15
C MET A 247 11.21 -5.68 38.38
N HIS A 248 10.93 -6.58 37.43
CA HIS A 248 9.80 -7.50 37.51
C HIS A 248 10.27 -8.96 37.45
N ASN A 249 9.64 -9.80 38.27
CA ASN A 249 9.83 -11.24 38.22
C ASN A 249 9.30 -11.77 36.88
N THR A 250 10.18 -12.33 36.06
CA THR A 250 9.85 -12.91 34.76
C THR A 250 10.21 -14.39 34.75
N THR A 251 9.32 -15.22 34.22
CA THR A 251 9.60 -16.63 33.97
C THR A 251 10.30 -16.80 32.65
N ILE A 252 11.45 -17.46 32.73
CA ILE A 252 12.26 -17.81 31.59
C ILE A 252 11.98 -19.27 31.25
N SER A 253 11.85 -19.55 29.95
CA SER A 253 11.67 -20.91 29.46
C SER A 253 12.81 -21.81 29.94
N THR A 254 12.47 -23.07 30.20
CA THR A 254 13.41 -24.09 30.68
C THR A 254 14.65 -24.25 29.79
N VAL A 255 14.54 -23.97 28.50
CA VAL A 255 15.67 -24.02 27.55
C VAL A 255 16.70 -22.93 27.82
N PHE A 256 16.25 -21.70 28.08
CA PHE A 256 17.13 -20.56 28.37
C PHE A 256 17.66 -20.58 29.80
N ALA A 257 16.87 -21.08 30.76
CA ALA A 257 17.34 -21.26 32.14
C ALA A 257 18.50 -22.28 32.22
N LYS A 258 18.41 -23.39 31.47
CA LYS A 258 19.47 -24.41 31.44
C LYS A 258 20.79 -23.92 30.86
N SER A 259 20.75 -23.07 29.85
CA SER A 259 21.95 -22.53 29.19
C SER A 259 22.64 -21.45 30.02
N SER A 260 21.86 -20.63 30.73
CA SER A 260 22.39 -19.61 31.63
C SER A 260 22.82 -20.17 33.01
N GLY A 261 22.46 -21.41 33.34
CA GLY A 261 22.69 -22.00 34.66
C GLY A 261 21.91 -21.30 35.78
N GLY A 262 20.98 -20.40 35.44
CA GLY A 262 20.25 -19.56 36.38
C GLY A 262 18.91 -20.15 36.84
N SER A 263 18.33 -19.52 37.87
CA SER A 263 16.94 -19.80 38.27
C SER A 263 15.97 -19.52 37.11
N ARG A 264 14.87 -20.27 37.05
CA ARG A 264 13.80 -20.06 36.04
C ARG A 264 13.06 -18.74 36.25
N MET A 265 13.05 -18.23 37.48
CA MET A 265 12.53 -16.91 37.80
C MET A 265 13.71 -15.95 37.93
N GLN A 266 13.70 -14.89 37.13
CA GLN A 266 14.73 -13.86 37.16
C GLN A 266 14.07 -12.47 37.22
N LEU A 267 14.78 -11.53 37.84
CA LEU A 267 14.41 -10.12 37.82
C LEU A 267 14.88 -9.53 36.50
N THR A 268 13.93 -9.04 35.71
CA THR A 268 14.17 -8.40 34.41
C THR A 268 13.69 -6.95 34.49
N PRO A 269 14.35 -5.99 33.84
CA PRO A 269 13.84 -4.62 33.71
C PRO A 269 12.41 -4.61 33.17
N MET A 270 11.59 -3.70 33.69
CA MET A 270 10.21 -3.53 33.26
C MET A 270 10.17 -3.15 31.78
N VAL A 271 9.26 -3.78 31.06
CA VAL A 271 8.92 -3.39 29.69
C VAL A 271 7.59 -2.63 29.73
N ALA A 272 7.62 -1.34 29.43
CA ALA A 272 6.43 -0.49 29.38
C ALA A 272 6.10 -0.10 27.94
N PRO A 273 4.81 -0.01 27.55
CA PRO A 273 4.45 0.53 26.25
C PRO A 273 4.75 2.04 26.20
N ILE A 274 5.15 2.55 25.04
CA ILE A 274 5.48 3.98 24.85
C ILE A 274 4.32 4.89 25.26
N GLN A 275 3.07 4.45 25.08
CA GLN A 275 1.88 5.21 25.48
C GLN A 275 1.80 5.46 26.99
N ALA A 276 2.31 4.54 27.82
CA ALA A 276 2.24 4.63 29.29
C ALA A 276 3.36 5.49 29.90
N VAL A 277 4.25 6.05 29.07
CA VAL A 277 5.48 6.70 29.49
C VAL A 277 5.52 8.13 28.93
N ARG A 278 6.13 9.08 29.64
CA ARG A 278 6.40 10.45 29.14
C ARG A 278 7.83 10.89 29.41
N LEU A 279 8.34 11.74 28.51
CA LEU A 279 9.70 12.27 28.62
C LEU A 279 9.79 13.26 29.79
N VAL A 280 10.85 13.14 30.59
CA VAL A 280 11.20 14.12 31.62
C VAL A 280 12.44 14.87 31.15
N HIS A 281 12.32 16.18 31.05
CA HIS A 281 13.45 17.02 30.67
C HIS A 281 13.51 18.27 31.55
N PRO A 282 14.71 18.66 32.02
CA PRO A 282 14.90 19.92 32.73
C PRO A 282 14.67 21.09 31.78
N LEU A 283 13.69 21.93 32.08
CA LEU A 283 13.40 23.15 31.34
C LEU A 283 13.58 24.38 32.23
N ARG A 284 14.08 25.46 31.63
CA ARG A 284 14.20 26.76 32.29
C ARG A 284 12.86 27.48 32.23
N ASP A 285 12.32 27.82 33.39
CA ASP A 285 11.09 28.61 33.49
C ASP A 285 11.35 30.05 32.99
N PRO A 286 10.58 30.58 32.02
CA PRO A 286 10.81 31.92 31.49
C PRO A 286 10.63 33.03 32.53
N ALA A 287 9.75 32.86 33.52
CA ALA A 287 9.47 33.90 34.51
C ALA A 287 10.50 33.93 35.65
N THR A 288 10.87 32.75 36.17
CA THR A 288 11.76 32.64 37.35
C THR A 288 13.22 32.39 36.98
N GLY A 289 13.49 31.94 35.76
CA GLY A 289 14.83 31.58 35.29
C GLY A 289 15.42 30.32 35.92
N ARG A 290 14.70 29.65 36.83
CA ARG A 290 15.13 28.41 37.50
C ARG A 290 14.89 27.21 36.58
N VAL A 291 15.79 26.23 36.63
CA VAL A 291 15.66 24.97 35.91
C VAL A 291 14.88 23.98 36.78
N ARG A 292 13.81 23.40 36.23
CA ARG A 292 13.01 22.36 36.89
C ARG A 292 12.77 21.20 35.94
N ASP A 293 12.69 19.99 36.50
CA ASP A 293 12.29 18.81 35.75
C ASP A 293 10.81 18.94 35.38
N VAL A 294 10.50 18.86 34.08
CA VAL A 294 9.14 18.95 33.54
C VAL A 294 8.80 17.65 32.82
N ILE A 295 7.57 17.19 33.01
CA ILE A 295 7.00 16.08 32.25
C ILE A 295 6.45 16.64 30.94
N ILE A 296 6.93 16.11 29.82
CA ILE A 296 6.53 16.52 28.49
C ILE A 296 5.41 15.62 28.00
N ASN A 297 4.26 16.23 27.69
CA ASN A 297 3.07 15.50 27.28
C ASN A 297 3.16 15.00 25.83
N GLU A 298 3.70 15.82 24.93
CA GLU A 298 3.76 15.57 23.49
C GLU A 298 5.09 16.05 22.91
N LEU A 299 5.58 15.35 21.89
CA LEU A 299 6.76 15.65 21.10
C LEU A 299 6.41 15.55 19.62
N ALA A 300 6.87 16.52 18.84
CA ALA A 300 6.73 16.54 17.40
C ALA A 300 8.11 16.51 16.71
N PRO A 301 8.29 15.70 15.66
CA PRO A 301 9.50 15.74 14.85
C PRO A 301 9.47 16.98 13.96
N THR A 302 10.59 17.68 13.88
CA THR A 302 10.79 18.88 13.05
C THR A 302 12.12 18.76 12.29
N GLY A 303 12.29 19.51 11.20
CA GLY A 303 13.55 19.51 10.46
C GLY A 303 13.94 18.15 9.86
N ILE A 304 12.98 17.40 9.32
CA ILE A 304 13.25 16.08 8.74
C ILE A 304 14.07 16.21 7.45
N ILE A 305 15.33 15.79 7.49
CA ILE A 305 16.26 15.79 6.35
C ILE A 305 16.51 14.34 5.94
N ARG A 306 16.30 14.03 4.65
CA ARG A 306 16.57 12.71 4.07
C ARG A 306 17.77 12.80 3.14
N ASP A 307 18.88 12.21 3.55
CA ASP A 307 20.08 12.12 2.74
C ASP A 307 19.98 10.92 1.79
N LYS A 308 19.74 11.17 0.50
CA LYS A 308 19.56 10.13 -0.53
C LYS A 308 20.79 9.22 -0.73
N PRO A 309 22.04 9.73 -0.81
CA PRO A 309 23.22 8.88 -1.00
C PRO A 309 23.49 7.94 0.18
N THR A 310 23.35 8.41 1.43
CA THR A 310 23.57 7.57 2.61
C THR A 310 22.32 6.80 3.06
N GLY A 311 21.14 7.21 2.58
CA GLY A 311 19.85 6.69 3.04
C GLY A 311 19.46 7.12 4.46
N ARG A 312 20.26 7.99 5.10
CA ARG A 312 20.05 8.41 6.49
C ARG A 312 18.95 9.48 6.58
N VAL A 313 18.20 9.44 7.67
CA VAL A 313 17.16 10.42 7.96
C VAL A 313 17.42 11.00 9.34
N THR A 314 17.58 12.31 9.41
CA THR A 314 17.79 13.05 10.66
C THR A 314 16.62 13.98 10.91
N TRP A 315 16.27 14.18 12.18
CA TRP A 315 15.22 15.11 12.61
C TRP A 315 15.46 15.58 14.05
N ASN A 316 14.88 16.73 14.38
CA ASN A 316 14.92 17.31 15.71
C ASN A 316 13.58 17.06 16.41
N ARG A 317 13.60 16.94 17.74
CA ARG A 317 12.38 16.76 18.54
C ARG A 317 12.03 18.06 19.25
N VAL A 318 10.80 18.53 19.06
CA VAL A 318 10.32 19.81 19.57
C VAL A 318 9.06 19.60 20.40
N VAL A 319 8.95 20.33 21.51
CA VAL A 319 7.72 20.39 22.30
C VAL A 319 6.74 21.32 21.59
N PRO A 320 5.59 20.82 21.10
CA PRO A 320 4.61 21.66 20.42
C PRO A 320 4.07 22.74 21.36
N GLY A 321 3.79 23.93 20.82
CA GLY A 321 3.31 25.09 21.58
C GLY A 321 4.43 25.92 22.21
N LEU A 322 5.43 25.28 22.84
CA LEU A 322 6.60 25.98 23.38
C LEU A 322 7.71 26.17 22.35
N ASN A 323 7.71 25.38 21.27
CA ASN A 323 8.76 25.36 20.23
C ASN A 323 10.18 25.21 20.80
N VAL A 324 10.29 24.54 21.95
CA VAL A 324 11.59 24.23 22.57
C VAL A 324 12.09 22.93 21.97
N GLU A 325 13.25 23.01 21.32
CA GLU A 325 13.98 21.85 20.84
C GLU A 325 14.65 21.13 22.02
N ILE A 326 14.45 19.82 22.09
CA ILE A 326 15.07 18.98 23.11
C ILE A 326 16.20 18.19 22.45
N PRO A 327 17.45 18.36 22.91
CA PRO A 327 18.57 17.63 22.34
C PRO A 327 18.43 16.13 22.60
N TRP A 328 19.01 15.30 21.72
CA TRP A 328 19.07 13.86 21.92
C TRP A 328 19.91 13.51 23.17
N PRO A 329 19.67 12.34 23.80
CA PRO A 329 20.44 11.98 24.99
C PRO A 329 21.90 11.71 24.60
N ARG A 330 22.85 12.18 25.43
CA ARG A 330 24.29 11.99 25.16
C ARG A 330 24.68 10.51 24.99
N ALA A 331 24.00 9.60 25.70
CA ALA A 331 24.22 8.17 25.55
C ALA A 331 23.93 7.70 24.12
N PHE A 332 22.88 8.23 23.50
CA PHE A 332 22.54 7.96 22.11
C PHE A 332 23.51 8.62 21.14
N GLU A 333 23.86 9.90 21.34
CA GLU A 333 24.84 10.59 20.48
C GLU A 333 26.21 9.88 20.51
N ASN A 334 26.62 9.41 21.69
CA ASN A 334 27.85 8.63 21.84
C ASN A 334 27.73 7.25 21.19
N ALA A 335 26.57 6.60 21.27
CA ALA A 335 26.33 5.33 20.60
C ALA A 335 26.32 5.49 19.07
N GLU A 336 25.64 6.49 18.54
CA GLU A 336 25.65 6.82 17.10
C GLU A 336 27.05 7.20 16.64
N ARG A 337 27.76 8.04 17.41
CA ARG A 337 29.15 8.37 17.11
C ARG A 337 30.03 7.13 17.13
N ALA A 338 29.88 6.27 18.13
CA ALA A 338 30.61 5.02 18.23
C ALA A 338 30.25 4.05 17.10
N GLU A 339 29.03 4.07 16.58
CA GLU A 339 28.61 3.31 15.38
C GLU A 339 29.22 3.89 14.10
N LEU A 340 29.34 5.21 14.01
CA LEU A 340 29.93 5.92 12.88
C LEU A 340 31.45 5.76 12.86
N GLU A 341 32.06 5.76 14.04
CA GLU A 341 33.47 5.45 14.30
C GLU A 341 33.72 3.95 14.41
N ARG A 342 32.68 3.11 14.38
CA ARG A 342 32.83 1.66 14.49
C ARG A 342 33.57 1.21 13.25
N THR A 343 34.86 0.97 13.42
CA THR A 343 35.63 0.20 12.46
C THR A 343 35.00 -1.19 12.44
N TYR A 344 34.20 -1.45 11.41
CA TYR A 344 33.80 -2.81 11.09
C TYR A 344 35.10 -3.58 10.90
N PRO A 345 35.32 -4.69 11.63
CA PRO A 345 36.57 -5.41 11.50
C PRO A 345 36.63 -5.98 10.09
N ASP A 346 37.66 -5.57 9.35
CA ASP A 346 37.94 -6.15 8.04
C ASP A 346 38.20 -7.64 8.22
N HIS A 347 37.37 -8.46 7.59
CA HIS A 347 37.55 -9.89 7.58
C HIS A 347 38.51 -10.26 6.46
N ALA A 348 39.23 -11.39 6.62
CA ALA A 348 40.15 -11.87 5.59
C ALA A 348 39.44 -12.23 4.26
N CYS A 349 38.11 -12.37 4.26
CA CYS A 349 37.30 -12.56 3.06
C CYS A 349 36.93 -11.25 2.35
N ASP A 350 37.20 -10.10 2.96
CA ASP A 350 36.80 -8.81 2.42
C ASP A 350 37.85 -8.33 1.41
N THR A 351 37.40 -7.59 0.40
CA THR A 351 38.30 -6.96 -0.56
C THR A 351 39.00 -5.78 0.10
N LEU A 352 40.31 -5.65 -0.11
CA LEU A 352 41.07 -4.49 0.34
C LEU A 352 40.50 -3.22 -0.29
N ARG A 353 40.53 -2.11 0.47
CA ARG A 353 40.04 -0.81 0.01
C ARG A 353 40.69 -0.38 -1.31
N ILE A 354 41.99 -0.63 -1.47
CA ILE A 354 42.74 -0.29 -2.69
C ILE A 354 42.16 -0.99 -3.91
N ASP A 355 41.82 -2.27 -3.78
CA ASP A 355 41.26 -3.08 -4.88
C ASP A 355 39.82 -2.69 -5.18
N ALA A 356 39.04 -2.34 -4.15
CA ALA A 356 37.64 -1.93 -4.30
C ALA A 356 37.49 -0.54 -4.92
N GLU A 357 38.36 0.42 -4.58
CA GLU A 357 38.34 1.78 -5.11
C GLU A 357 39.04 1.91 -6.48
N GLN A 358 39.69 0.84 -6.95
CA GLN A 358 40.40 0.85 -8.23
C GLN A 358 39.43 1.05 -9.41
N ALA A 359 39.48 2.23 -10.04
CA ALA A 359 38.69 2.56 -11.22
C ALA A 359 39.25 1.86 -12.48
N THR A 360 38.84 0.60 -12.69
CA THR A 360 39.29 -0.22 -13.84
C THR A 360 38.40 -0.10 -15.08
N TYR A 361 37.16 0.38 -14.93
CA TYR A 361 36.21 0.48 -16.04
C TYR A 361 36.57 1.63 -16.99
N VAL A 362 36.95 1.27 -18.21
CA VAL A 362 37.18 2.22 -19.31
C VAL A 362 36.03 2.08 -20.32
N PRO A 363 35.19 3.11 -20.51
CA PRO A 363 34.08 3.03 -21.44
C PRO A 363 34.58 2.98 -22.90
N THR A 364 34.22 1.92 -23.61
CA THR A 364 34.54 1.72 -25.04
C THR A 364 33.29 1.89 -25.90
N LEU A 365 33.42 2.56 -27.05
CA LEU A 365 32.31 2.77 -27.99
C LEU A 365 32.26 1.69 -29.09
N LEU A 366 33.41 1.27 -29.61
CA LEU A 366 33.51 0.32 -30.73
C LEU A 366 33.37 -1.15 -30.29
N SER A 367 33.83 -1.47 -29.09
CA SER A 367 33.70 -2.80 -28.49
C SER A 367 32.73 -2.75 -27.31
N PRO A 368 31.84 -3.75 -27.16
CA PRO A 368 31.03 -3.87 -25.96
C PRO A 368 31.92 -4.16 -24.74
N PRO A 369 31.52 -3.72 -23.53
CA PRO A 369 32.31 -3.91 -22.31
C PRO A 369 32.42 -5.38 -21.86
N MET A 370 31.54 -6.24 -22.39
CA MET A 370 31.54 -7.68 -22.15
C MET A 370 31.25 -8.42 -23.46
N PRO A 371 31.73 -9.66 -23.63
CA PRO A 371 31.44 -10.47 -24.81
C PRO A 371 29.93 -10.70 -24.98
N ALA A 372 29.46 -10.74 -26.23
CA ALA A 372 28.03 -10.79 -26.55
C ALA A 372 27.29 -12.00 -25.96
N GLY A 373 27.97 -13.14 -25.75
CA GLY A 373 27.39 -14.34 -25.14
C GLY A 373 26.86 -14.10 -23.71
N ILE A 374 27.49 -13.22 -22.94
CA ILE A 374 27.08 -12.88 -21.57
C ILE A 374 25.73 -12.15 -21.55
N LEU A 375 25.35 -11.47 -22.63
CA LEU A 375 24.04 -10.80 -22.70
C LEU A 375 22.88 -11.79 -22.63
N ASP A 376 23.04 -13.01 -23.13
CA ASP A 376 22.01 -14.05 -23.09
C ASP A 376 21.93 -14.73 -21.71
N GLU A 377 22.99 -14.61 -20.89
CA GLU A 377 23.01 -15.04 -19.48
C GLU A 377 22.38 -13.98 -18.56
N LEU A 378 22.77 -12.71 -18.72
CA LEU A 378 22.26 -11.59 -17.93
C LEU A 378 20.75 -11.38 -18.14
N ARG A 379 20.25 -11.67 -19.33
CA ARG A 379 18.83 -11.57 -19.66
C ARG A 379 18.40 -12.70 -20.58
N ASN A 380 17.20 -13.22 -20.33
CA ASN A 380 16.61 -14.17 -21.26
C ASN A 380 16.23 -13.48 -22.60
N LYS A 381 16.91 -13.88 -23.67
CA LYS A 381 16.70 -13.40 -25.06
C LYS A 381 15.25 -13.49 -25.54
N TYR A 382 14.52 -14.51 -25.10
CA TYR A 382 13.13 -14.80 -25.49
C TYR A 382 12.12 -14.37 -24.42
N SER A 383 12.54 -13.56 -23.45
CA SER A 383 11.65 -13.06 -22.41
C SER A 383 10.50 -12.22 -23.00
N LYS A 384 9.28 -12.49 -22.52
CA LYS A 384 8.10 -11.67 -22.80
C LYS A 384 8.16 -10.26 -22.20
N PHE A 385 9.13 -10.00 -21.32
CA PHE A 385 9.40 -8.69 -20.71
C PHE A 385 10.51 -7.92 -21.46
N ARG A 386 11.01 -8.45 -22.58
CA ARG A 386 12.01 -7.76 -23.40
C ARG A 386 11.41 -6.50 -24.00
N THR A 387 12.04 -5.36 -23.76
CA THR A 387 11.65 -4.04 -24.31
C THR A 387 12.62 -3.53 -25.38
N ARG A 388 13.90 -3.90 -25.28
CA ARG A 388 14.95 -3.56 -26.26
C ARG A 388 15.04 -4.63 -27.34
N HIS A 389 14.43 -4.38 -28.49
CA HIS A 389 14.39 -5.28 -29.64
C HIS A 389 15.36 -4.85 -30.74
N ASP A 390 15.81 -5.82 -31.52
CA ASP A 390 16.67 -5.57 -32.69
C ASP A 390 15.83 -4.95 -33.82
N PRO A 391 16.39 -4.06 -34.66
CA PRO A 391 15.64 -3.41 -35.73
C PRO A 391 15.06 -4.42 -36.73
N GLU A 392 15.79 -5.50 -37.01
CA GLU A 392 15.32 -6.61 -37.84
C GLU A 392 14.07 -7.28 -37.28
N TYR A 393 14.00 -7.47 -35.96
CA TYR A 393 12.83 -8.05 -35.30
C TYR A 393 11.61 -7.11 -35.40
N ILE A 394 11.83 -5.81 -35.25
CA ILE A 394 10.78 -4.79 -35.39
C ILE A 394 10.27 -4.77 -36.84
N ALA A 395 11.18 -4.71 -37.82
CA ALA A 395 10.85 -4.73 -39.24
C ALA A 395 10.08 -6.01 -39.63
N LYS A 396 10.50 -7.17 -39.12
CA LYS A 396 9.78 -8.45 -39.32
C LYS A 396 8.35 -8.37 -38.75
N LYS A 397 8.17 -7.78 -37.56
CA LYS A 397 6.84 -7.59 -36.97
C LYS A 397 6.00 -6.56 -37.71
N GLU A 398 6.63 -5.54 -38.30
CA GLU A 398 5.96 -4.55 -39.16
C GLU A 398 5.50 -5.16 -40.47
N ALA A 399 6.34 -5.96 -41.11
CA ALA A 399 5.98 -6.74 -42.29
C ALA A 399 4.81 -7.70 -42.00
N GLU A 400 4.88 -8.48 -40.90
CA GLU A 400 3.79 -9.38 -40.49
C GLU A 400 2.45 -8.64 -40.28
N GLU A 401 2.48 -7.38 -39.82
CA GLU A 401 1.28 -6.58 -39.63
C GLU A 401 0.80 -5.91 -40.92
N ALA A 402 1.72 -5.42 -41.74
CA ALA A 402 1.42 -4.87 -43.06
C ALA A 402 0.79 -5.94 -43.96
N GLU A 403 1.32 -7.15 -43.97
CA GLU A 403 0.75 -8.32 -44.67
C GLU A 403 -0.66 -8.64 -44.17
N LYS A 404 -0.89 -8.66 -42.86
CA LYS A 404 -2.23 -8.88 -42.29
C LYS A 404 -3.21 -7.77 -42.69
N VAL A 405 -2.76 -6.53 -42.72
CA VAL A 405 -3.57 -5.39 -43.15
C VAL A 405 -3.84 -5.46 -44.65
N ALA A 406 -2.84 -5.83 -45.46
CA ALA A 406 -2.97 -6.00 -46.90
C ALA A 406 -3.89 -7.17 -47.25
N LEU A 407 -3.80 -8.31 -46.56
CA LEU A 407 -4.72 -9.43 -46.71
C LEU A 407 -6.16 -9.04 -46.37
N ARG A 408 -6.38 -8.35 -45.24
CA ARG A 408 -7.71 -7.88 -44.85
C ARG A 408 -8.28 -6.89 -45.84
N LYS A 409 -7.50 -5.89 -46.26
CA LYS A 409 -7.94 -4.88 -47.24
C LYS A 409 -8.12 -5.48 -48.63
N GLY A 410 -7.17 -6.29 -49.08
CA GLY A 410 -7.15 -6.95 -50.38
C GLY A 410 -8.35 -7.88 -50.55
N HIS A 411 -8.59 -8.76 -49.58
CA HIS A 411 -9.75 -9.66 -49.60
C HIS A 411 -11.09 -8.88 -49.58
N MET A 412 -11.15 -7.76 -48.86
CA MET A 412 -12.33 -6.90 -48.88
C MET A 412 -12.50 -6.11 -50.18
N LEU A 413 -11.41 -5.82 -50.90
CA LEU A 413 -11.44 -5.10 -52.17
C LEU A 413 -11.82 -6.02 -53.32
N THR A 414 -11.32 -7.25 -53.34
CA THR A 414 -11.60 -8.24 -54.41
C THR A 414 -13.06 -8.67 -54.46
N MET A 415 -13.78 -8.60 -53.34
CA MET A 415 -15.20 -9.02 -53.24
C MET A 415 -16.18 -7.83 -53.30
N ARG A 416 -15.74 -6.63 -53.73
CA ARG A 416 -16.64 -5.48 -53.85
C ARG A 416 -17.55 -5.62 -55.06
N THR A 417 -18.82 -5.23 -54.89
CA THR A 417 -19.72 -5.11 -56.03
C THR A 417 -19.43 -3.83 -56.82
N PRO A 418 -19.73 -3.77 -58.13
CA PRO A 418 -19.49 -2.57 -58.95
C PRO A 418 -20.09 -1.27 -58.37
N ILE A 419 -21.28 -1.37 -57.75
CA ILE A 419 -21.93 -0.24 -57.07
C ILE A 419 -21.11 0.23 -55.86
N GLN A 420 -20.47 -0.68 -55.12
CA GLN A 420 -19.62 -0.33 -53.97
C GLN A 420 -18.33 0.38 -54.39
N GLU A 421 -17.74 0.01 -55.53
CA GLU A 421 -16.57 0.69 -56.09
C GLU A 421 -16.92 2.12 -56.55
N LEU A 422 -18.05 2.28 -57.23
CA LEU A 422 -18.54 3.59 -57.65
C LEU A 422 -18.81 4.48 -56.44
N ASN A 423 -19.46 3.96 -55.40
CA ASN A 423 -19.68 4.68 -54.16
C ASN A 423 -18.38 5.03 -53.41
N ALA A 424 -17.36 4.17 -53.47
CA ALA A 424 -16.05 4.46 -52.90
C ALA A 424 -15.35 5.62 -53.64
N LYS A 425 -15.40 5.63 -54.97
CA LYS A 425 -14.86 6.73 -55.80
C LYS A 425 -15.56 8.06 -55.51
N ILE A 426 -16.89 8.06 -55.41
CA ILE A 426 -17.67 9.25 -55.02
C ILE A 426 -17.25 9.76 -53.64
N ARG A 427 -16.99 8.87 -52.68
CA ARG A 427 -16.53 9.28 -51.33
C ARG A 427 -15.14 9.89 -51.36
N GLU A 428 -14.22 9.35 -52.15
CA GLU A 428 -12.88 9.91 -52.32
C GLU A 428 -12.94 11.29 -52.98
N GLU A 429 -13.77 11.46 -54.00
CA GLU A 429 -14.02 12.77 -54.64
C GLU A 429 -14.61 13.77 -53.66
N LYS A 430 -15.60 13.36 -52.84
CA LYS A 430 -16.17 14.19 -51.79
C LYS A 430 -15.15 14.56 -50.71
N LYS A 431 -14.21 13.68 -50.39
CA LYS A 431 -13.15 13.94 -49.41
C LYS A 431 -12.05 14.87 -49.95
N LYS A 432 -11.78 14.80 -51.27
CA LYS A 432 -10.87 15.71 -51.97
C LYS A 432 -11.46 17.10 -52.13
N ARG A 433 -12.79 17.22 -52.22
CA ARG A 433 -13.46 18.53 -52.19
C ARG A 433 -13.18 19.18 -50.83
N PRO A 434 -12.63 20.40 -50.81
CA PRO A 434 -12.48 21.13 -49.55
C PRO A 434 -13.86 21.29 -48.92
N LEU A 435 -13.92 21.25 -47.60
CA LEU A 435 -15.17 21.52 -46.91
C LEU A 435 -15.62 22.95 -47.30
N PRO A 436 -16.90 23.14 -47.68
CA PRO A 436 -17.38 24.46 -48.04
C PRO A 436 -17.24 25.38 -46.83
N GLU A 437 -16.38 26.38 -46.95
CA GLU A 437 -16.22 27.41 -45.93
C GLU A 437 -17.45 28.31 -45.97
N LEU A 438 -18.03 28.58 -44.80
CA LEU A 438 -19.14 29.53 -44.73
C LEU A 438 -18.60 30.93 -45.02
N THR A 439 -19.04 31.49 -46.15
CA THR A 439 -18.69 32.87 -46.50
C THR A 439 -19.16 33.84 -45.41
N PRO A 440 -18.44 34.95 -45.17
CA PRO A 440 -18.82 35.95 -44.16
C PRO A 440 -20.24 36.48 -44.35
N ARG A 441 -20.70 36.57 -45.61
CA ARG A 441 -22.07 36.95 -45.96
C ARG A 441 -23.11 35.93 -45.48
N MET A 442 -22.82 34.64 -45.58
CA MET A 442 -23.69 33.58 -45.05
C MET A 442 -23.67 33.57 -43.52
N LEU A 443 -22.51 33.79 -42.89
CA LEU A 443 -22.40 33.92 -41.43
C LEU A 443 -23.20 35.12 -40.92
N ALA A 444 -23.15 36.26 -41.61
CA ALA A 444 -23.97 37.43 -41.29
C ALA A 444 -25.48 37.12 -41.42
N ARG A 445 -25.88 36.38 -42.46
CA ARG A 445 -27.27 35.94 -42.64
C ARG A 445 -27.73 34.99 -41.54
N ILE A 446 -26.87 34.03 -41.15
CA ILE A 446 -27.13 33.10 -40.04
C ILE A 446 -27.21 33.88 -38.73
N GLY A 447 -26.31 34.84 -38.49
CA GLY A 447 -26.35 35.73 -37.32
C GLY A 447 -27.62 36.56 -37.27
N GLN A 448 -28.11 37.06 -38.41
CA GLN A 448 -29.37 37.80 -38.49
C GLN A 448 -30.59 36.90 -38.15
N VAL A 449 -30.60 35.66 -38.62
CA VAL A 449 -31.66 34.68 -38.29
C VAL A 449 -31.58 34.26 -36.82
N MET A 450 -30.38 34.06 -36.28
CA MET A 450 -30.15 33.77 -34.86
C MET A 450 -30.63 34.93 -33.97
N ALA A 451 -30.29 36.17 -34.31
CA ALA A 451 -30.79 37.34 -33.60
C ALA A 451 -32.33 37.41 -33.67
N ARG A 452 -32.91 37.27 -34.86
CA ARG A 452 -34.37 37.27 -35.05
C ARG A 452 -35.08 36.18 -34.25
N ASN A 453 -34.50 34.99 -34.16
CA ASN A 453 -35.06 33.87 -33.40
C ASN A 453 -34.81 34.01 -31.89
N ALA A 454 -33.67 34.56 -31.47
CA ALA A 454 -33.39 34.89 -30.07
C ALA A 454 -34.40 35.92 -29.52
N TYR A 455 -34.81 36.90 -30.33
CA TYR A 455 -35.89 37.83 -29.97
C TYR A 455 -37.27 37.18 -29.91
N ARG A 456 -37.54 36.18 -30.75
CA ARG A 456 -38.81 35.47 -30.78
C ARG A 456 -38.94 34.40 -29.70
N ALA A 457 -37.82 33.87 -29.19
CA ALA A 457 -37.80 32.81 -28.19
C ALA A 457 -36.90 33.16 -26.99
N PRO A 458 -37.30 34.12 -26.11
CA PRO A 458 -36.55 34.45 -24.89
C PRO A 458 -36.62 33.36 -23.79
N ALA A 459 -37.23 32.19 -24.04
CA ALA A 459 -37.61 31.23 -23.01
C ALA A 459 -36.77 29.92 -22.97
N VAL A 460 -35.72 29.78 -23.78
CA VAL A 460 -34.84 28.58 -23.72
C VAL A 460 -33.65 28.86 -22.80
N LYS A 461 -33.59 28.14 -21.67
CA LYS A 461 -32.52 28.22 -20.65
C LYS A 461 -31.13 28.09 -21.29
N GLY A 462 -30.32 29.14 -21.21
CA GLY A 462 -28.89 29.09 -21.55
C GLY A 462 -28.31 30.31 -22.27
N VAL A 463 -29.13 31.27 -22.71
CA VAL A 463 -28.62 32.48 -23.40
C VAL A 463 -28.25 33.55 -22.36
N THR A 464 -26.99 34.00 -22.35
CA THR A 464 -26.50 35.07 -21.46
C THR A 464 -27.07 36.44 -21.90
N PRO A 465 -27.40 37.34 -20.95
CA PRO A 465 -28.05 38.62 -21.25
C PRO A 465 -27.22 39.55 -22.16
N GLU A 466 -25.88 39.42 -22.16
CA GLU A 466 -24.98 40.22 -23.01
C GLU A 466 -25.21 39.98 -24.53
N LEU A 467 -25.59 38.76 -24.94
CA LEU A 467 -25.85 38.45 -26.35
C LEU A 467 -27.16 39.09 -26.84
N VAL A 468 -28.13 39.28 -25.94
CA VAL A 468 -29.41 39.92 -26.24
C VAL A 468 -29.24 41.43 -26.38
N GLU A 469 -28.39 42.06 -25.55
CA GLU A 469 -28.07 43.48 -25.68
C GLU A 469 -27.23 43.81 -26.91
N GLY A 470 -26.27 42.94 -27.27
CA GLY A 470 -25.50 43.07 -28.50
C GLY A 470 -26.37 43.06 -29.75
N ALA A 471 -27.39 42.20 -29.77
CA ALA A 471 -28.36 42.15 -30.87
C ALA A 471 -29.24 43.42 -30.94
N LYS A 472 -29.48 44.12 -29.82
CA LYS A 472 -30.33 45.34 -29.79
C LYS A 472 -29.59 46.50 -30.43
N ARG A 473 -28.29 46.64 -30.14
CA ARG A 473 -27.42 47.65 -30.76
C ARG A 473 -27.31 47.48 -32.29
N VAL A 474 -27.24 46.24 -32.79
CA VAL A 474 -27.19 45.97 -34.23
C VAL A 474 -28.51 46.27 -34.94
N GLN A 475 -29.66 46.06 -34.28
CA GLN A 475 -30.96 46.47 -34.83
C GLN A 475 -31.14 47.99 -34.81
N GLN A 476 -30.65 48.68 -33.78
CA GLN A 476 -30.72 50.13 -33.65
C GLN A 476 -29.86 50.81 -34.73
N SER A 477 -28.67 50.29 -35.02
CA SER A 477 -27.84 50.79 -36.13
C SER A 477 -28.41 50.46 -37.52
N MET A 478 -29.14 49.36 -37.69
CA MET A 478 -29.86 49.06 -38.94
C MET A 478 -31.10 49.94 -39.15
N LEU A 479 -31.76 50.41 -38.07
CA LEU A 479 -32.87 51.38 -38.14
C LEU A 479 -32.37 52.80 -38.44
N GLU A 480 -31.19 53.17 -37.93
CA GLU A 480 -30.52 54.45 -38.25
C GLU A 480 -29.99 54.49 -39.70
N ALA A 481 -29.72 53.33 -40.31
CA ALA A 481 -29.19 53.23 -41.68
C ALA A 481 -30.26 53.31 -42.81
N GLY A 482 -31.54 53.51 -42.48
CA GLY A 482 -32.54 53.98 -43.46
C GLY A 482 -32.80 53.09 -44.68
N GLN A 483 -32.66 51.77 -44.60
CA GLN A 483 -33.06 50.85 -45.68
C GLN A 483 -34.31 50.04 -45.32
N VAL A 484 -35.46 50.55 -45.77
CA VAL A 484 -36.73 49.83 -45.81
C VAL A 484 -37.00 49.39 -47.26
N PRO A 485 -37.29 48.10 -47.53
CA PRO A 485 -38.05 47.75 -48.72
C PRO A 485 -39.51 47.50 -48.35
N SER A 486 -40.36 48.37 -48.87
CA SER A 486 -41.81 48.31 -48.89
C SER A 486 -42.31 47.53 -50.14
N THR A 487 -43.51 46.94 -50.01
CA THR A 487 -44.35 46.30 -51.06
C THR A 487 -43.88 44.91 -51.53
N MET A 488 -44.73 43.88 -51.75
CA MET A 488 -46.11 43.87 -52.26
C MET A 488 -47.04 42.84 -51.59
N THR A 489 -48.32 43.18 -51.71
CA THR A 489 -49.56 42.49 -51.39
C THR A 489 -49.96 41.37 -52.37
N ALA A 490 -50.62 40.35 -51.81
CA ALA A 490 -51.80 39.60 -52.28
C ALA A 490 -51.78 38.85 -53.63
N THR A 491 -52.15 37.55 -53.63
CA THR A 491 -53.43 36.99 -54.17
C THR A 491 -53.39 35.46 -54.43
N GLY A 492 -54.54 34.80 -54.23
CA GLY A 492 -54.97 33.51 -54.85
C GLY A 492 -54.50 32.23 -54.12
N ALA A 493 -55.32 31.39 -53.48
CA ALA A 493 -56.56 30.67 -53.85
C ALA A 493 -56.35 29.37 -54.67
N ALA A 494 -57.07 28.32 -54.24
CA ALA A 494 -57.21 26.95 -54.80
C ALA A 494 -55.97 26.03 -54.66
N GLY A 495 -56.04 24.72 -54.41
CA GLY A 495 -57.11 23.71 -54.26
C GLY A 495 -56.36 22.37 -54.10
N ALA A 496 -56.71 21.54 -53.12
CA ALA A 496 -57.51 20.33 -53.29
C ALA A 496 -56.68 19.02 -53.33
N ALA A 497 -57.12 18.10 -52.47
CA ALA A 497 -57.12 16.65 -52.61
C ALA A 497 -55.81 15.84 -52.52
N GLY A 498 -55.87 14.75 -51.74
CA GLY A 498 -55.01 13.59 -52.00
C GLY A 498 -54.61 12.73 -50.82
N ALA A 499 -55.51 12.42 -49.88
CA ALA A 499 -55.28 11.32 -48.95
C ALA A 499 -55.30 9.98 -49.71
N LYS A 500 -54.21 9.21 -49.68
CA LYS A 500 -54.25 7.76 -49.85
C LYS A 500 -53.35 7.08 -48.82
N LYS A 501 -54.05 6.50 -47.86
CA LYS A 501 -53.60 5.50 -46.90
C LYS A 501 -53.28 4.21 -47.67
N VAL A 502 -52.09 3.66 -47.49
CA VAL A 502 -51.80 2.25 -47.80
C VAL A 502 -51.23 1.66 -46.52
N ASP A 503 -52.09 0.93 -45.82
CA ASP A 503 -51.70 -0.08 -44.86
C ASP A 503 -50.97 -1.19 -45.60
N LEU A 504 -49.85 -1.69 -45.05
CA LEU A 504 -49.38 -3.07 -45.22
C LEU A 504 -48.29 -3.38 -44.18
N SER A 505 -48.78 -3.94 -43.08
CA SER A 505 -48.28 -5.11 -42.36
C SER A 505 -46.85 -5.63 -42.58
N ALA A 506 -46.29 -6.07 -41.46
CA ALA A 506 -45.45 -7.26 -41.28
C ALA A 506 -43.93 -7.12 -41.51
N ARG A 507 -43.18 -7.23 -40.40
CA ARG A 507 -41.89 -7.93 -40.30
C ARG A 507 -41.65 -8.25 -38.82
N ALA A 508 -41.95 -9.49 -38.41
CA ALA A 508 -41.04 -10.64 -38.44
C ALA A 508 -39.93 -10.53 -37.38
N ARG A 509 -40.18 -11.18 -36.24
CA ARG A 509 -39.18 -11.61 -35.27
C ARG A 509 -38.23 -12.59 -35.96
N VAL A 510 -36.92 -12.39 -35.83
CA VAL A 510 -35.88 -13.39 -36.15
C VAL A 510 -34.85 -13.39 -35.00
N PRO A 511 -34.31 -14.57 -34.63
CA PRO A 511 -33.93 -14.86 -33.26
C PRO A 511 -32.44 -14.66 -32.96
N GLU A 512 -32.19 -14.53 -31.66
CA GLU A 512 -30.89 -14.51 -31.00
C GLU A 512 -30.19 -15.88 -31.14
N ILE A 513 -29.12 -15.94 -31.93
CA ILE A 513 -28.26 -17.13 -32.05
C ILE A 513 -27.22 -17.10 -30.92
N ARG A 514 -27.40 -17.99 -29.94
CA ARG A 514 -26.39 -18.36 -28.94
C ARG A 514 -25.23 -19.11 -29.59
N ALA A 515 -24.00 -18.70 -29.28
CA ALA A 515 -22.79 -19.45 -29.59
C ALA A 515 -22.62 -20.63 -28.60
N PRO A 516 -22.11 -21.80 -29.06
CA PRO A 516 -21.82 -22.94 -28.19
C PRO A 516 -20.49 -22.79 -27.43
N PRO A 517 -20.33 -23.47 -26.27
CA PRO A 517 -19.12 -23.41 -25.45
C PRO A 517 -17.97 -24.26 -26.03
N PRO A 518 -16.72 -23.90 -25.70
CA PRO A 518 -15.52 -24.58 -26.20
C PRO A 518 -15.22 -25.88 -25.45
N SER A 519 -14.74 -26.86 -26.21
CA SER A 519 -14.15 -28.13 -25.75
C SER A 519 -12.81 -27.94 -25.03
#